data_AF-A0A9Q3J7W9-F1
#
_entry.id   AF-A0A9Q3J7W9-F1
#
_cell.length_a   1.000
_cell.length_b   1.000
_cell.length_c   1.000
_cell.angle_alpha   90.00
_cell.angle_beta   90.00
_cell.angle_gamma   90.00
#
_symmetry.space_group_name_H-M   'P 1'
#
loop_
_entity.id
_entity.type
_entity.pdbx_description
1 polymer ?
#
loop_
_entity_poly.entity_id
_entity_poly.type
_entity_poly.pdbx_seq_one_letter_code
_entity_poly.pdbx_strand_id
1 'polypeptide(L)'
;MQQMTQIMANLQAASSSEASRPPAFKTPSMKAPECFDGTQPFKVRSFIQSCQLIFHNDPANFSQDRKKVLYATSFLIGRAAKWIEPYLSNLTNQDSSHHLNSWNLFEYQLFT
;
A
#
# COMPACT_ATOMS: atom_id res chain seq x y z
N MET A 1 -52.49 0.67 -13.43
CA MET A 1 -51.40 -0.03 -14.17
C MET A 1 -50.16 0.83 -14.45
N GLN A 2 -50.20 2.18 -14.36
CA GLN A 2 -49.02 3.02 -14.68
C GLN A 2 -47.93 3.12 -13.60
N GLN A 3 -48.22 2.79 -12.33
CA GLN A 3 -47.21 2.92 -11.27
C GLN A 3 -46.13 1.82 -11.29
N MET A 4 -46.44 0.63 -11.82
CA MET A 4 -45.48 -0.49 -11.82
C MET A 4 -44.30 -0.25 -12.78
N THR A 5 -44.55 0.40 -13.92
CA THR A 5 -43.52 0.67 -14.94
C THR A 5 -42.52 1.73 -14.46
N GLN A 6 -42.95 2.67 -13.62
CA GLN A 6 -42.10 3.77 -13.16
C GLN A 6 -41.01 3.29 -12.18
N ILE A 7 -41.30 2.23 -11.40
CA ILE A 7 -40.35 1.68 -10.42
C ILE A 7 -39.14 1.04 -11.14
N MET A 8 -39.36 0.34 -12.26
CA MET A 8 -38.26 -0.29 -13.02
C MET A 8 -37.33 0.74 -13.69
N ALA A 9 -37.90 1.84 -14.19
CA ALA A 9 -37.11 2.93 -14.78
C ALA A 9 -36.19 3.60 -13.74
N ASN A 10 -36.65 3.73 -12.49
CA ASN A 10 -35.87 4.32 -11.41
C ASN A 10 -34.78 3.38 -10.86
N LEU A 11 -34.98 2.05 -10.91
CA LEU A 11 -33.93 1.10 -10.52
C LEU A 11 -32.77 1.03 -11.52
N GLN A 12 -33.01 1.25 -12.82
CA GLN A 12 -31.93 1.31 -13.82
C GLN A 12 -31.13 2.61 -13.75
N ALA A 13 -31.77 3.73 -13.36
CA ALA A 13 -31.10 5.01 -13.16
C ALA A 13 -30.22 5.06 -11.90
N ALA A 14 -30.48 4.20 -10.90
CA ALA A 14 -29.76 4.20 -9.62
C ALA A 14 -28.46 3.37 -9.61
N SER A 15 -28.13 2.64 -10.69
CA SER A 15 -26.85 1.89 -10.81
C SER A 15 -25.77 2.62 -11.62
N SER A 16 -26.00 3.87 -12.02
CA SER A 16 -25.02 4.64 -12.81
C SER A 16 -24.66 5.96 -12.13
N SER A 17 -24.17 5.90 -10.90
CA SER A 17 -23.49 7.05 -10.29
C SER A 17 -22.49 6.62 -9.22
N GLU A 18 -21.37 6.07 -9.66
CA GLU A 18 -20.13 6.09 -8.86
C GLU A 18 -18.98 6.56 -9.75
N ALA A 19 -19.14 7.76 -10.31
CA ALA A 19 -18.02 8.56 -10.75
C ALA A 19 -17.72 9.59 -9.67
N SER A 20 -16.87 9.23 -8.72
CA SER A 20 -15.96 10.20 -8.10
C SER A 20 -14.54 9.70 -8.35
N ARG A 21 -13.90 10.21 -9.41
CA ARG A 21 -12.55 9.78 -9.84
C ARG A 21 -11.47 10.57 -9.08
N PRO A 22 -10.62 9.92 -8.25
CA PRO A 22 -9.22 10.33 -8.07
C PRO A 22 -8.24 9.12 -7.88
N PRO A 23 -6.91 9.27 -7.91
CA PRO A 23 -6.11 10.43 -8.31
C PRO A 23 -5.50 10.20 -9.70
N ALA A 24 -5.67 11.15 -10.60
CA ALA A 24 -4.74 11.27 -11.71
C ALA A 24 -3.54 12.09 -11.22
N PHE A 25 -2.50 11.43 -10.72
CA PHE A 25 -1.17 11.71 -11.24
C PHE A 25 -0.25 10.50 -11.13
N LYS A 26 0.14 9.97 -12.29
CA LYS A 26 1.26 9.05 -12.47
C LYS A 26 2.29 9.78 -13.32
N THR A 27 3.14 10.56 -12.66
CA THR A 27 4.35 11.15 -13.26
C THR A 27 5.14 10.06 -13.97
N PRO A 28 5.74 10.31 -15.15
CA PRO A 28 6.80 9.44 -15.64
C PRO A 28 7.95 9.49 -14.61
N SER A 29 8.30 8.33 -14.03
CA SER A 29 9.46 8.11 -13.15
C SER A 29 9.51 8.92 -11.85
N MET A 30 8.62 8.64 -10.89
CA MET A 30 9.00 8.90 -9.49
C MET A 30 10.27 8.12 -9.14
N LYS A 31 11.24 8.79 -8.50
CA LYS A 31 12.47 8.13 -8.04
C LYS A 31 12.09 7.04 -7.03
N ALA A 32 12.60 5.83 -7.25
CA ALA A 32 12.46 4.74 -6.29
C ALA A 32 13.16 5.08 -4.96
N PRO A 33 12.71 4.49 -3.83
CA PRO A 33 13.44 4.56 -2.56
C PRO A 33 14.90 4.13 -2.72
N GLU A 34 15.78 4.74 -1.94
CA GLU A 34 17.15 4.22 -1.78
C GLU A 34 17.12 2.98 -0.90
N CYS A 35 18.02 2.02 -1.17
CA CYS A 35 18.10 0.82 -0.34
C CYS A 35 18.46 1.18 1.10
N PHE A 36 17.78 0.54 2.06
CA PHE A 36 17.99 0.75 3.48
C PHE A 36 18.60 -0.49 4.13
N ASP A 37 19.78 -0.35 4.74
CA ASP A 37 20.54 -1.45 5.31
C ASP A 37 20.35 -1.64 6.82
N GLY A 38 19.68 -0.69 7.49
CA GLY A 38 19.50 -0.68 8.95
C GLY A 38 20.76 -0.29 9.75
N THR A 39 21.79 0.30 9.13
CA THR A 39 23.02 0.72 9.85
C THR A 39 22.99 2.18 10.27
N GLN A 40 22.20 3.02 9.59
CA GLN A 40 22.09 4.46 9.84
C GLN A 40 20.66 4.81 10.27
N PRO A 41 20.36 4.83 11.59
CA PRO A 41 19.00 5.04 12.09
C PRO A 41 18.36 6.34 11.60
N PHE A 42 19.14 7.40 11.40
CA PHE A 42 18.63 8.69 10.91
C PHE A 42 18.08 8.62 9.46
N LYS A 43 18.47 7.61 8.67
CA LYS A 43 17.99 7.42 7.28
C LYS A 43 16.62 6.74 7.20
N VAL A 44 16.15 6.10 8.27
CA VAL A 44 14.86 5.37 8.26
C VAL A 44 13.70 6.30 7.90
N ARG A 45 13.72 7.54 8.41
CA ARG A 45 12.68 8.53 8.11
C ARG A 45 12.62 8.86 6.62
N SER A 46 13.78 9.10 6.00
CA SER A 46 13.86 9.40 4.57
C SER A 46 13.40 8.21 3.72
N PHE A 47 13.76 6.99 4.12
CA PHE A 47 13.29 5.77 3.48
C PHE A 47 11.76 5.66 3.53
N ILE A 48 11.16 5.75 4.73
CA ILE A 48 9.71 5.70 4.93
C ILE A 48 8.97 6.79 4.15
N GLN A 49 9.46 8.04 4.19
CA GLN A 49 8.88 9.15 3.44
C GLN A 49 8.90 8.89 1.93
N SER A 50 9.98 8.34 1.39
CA SER A 50 10.05 8.00 -0.04
C SER A 50 9.05 6.92 -0.43
N CYS A 51 8.86 5.90 0.40
CA CYS A 51 7.81 4.89 0.19
C CYS A 51 6.41 5.51 0.23
N GLN A 52 6.12 6.34 1.23
CA GLN A 52 4.82 7.00 1.36
C GLN A 52 4.50 7.87 0.15
N LEU A 53 5.47 8.60 -0.40
CA LEU A 53 5.28 9.39 -1.62
C LEU A 53 4.83 8.50 -2.80
N ILE A 54 5.47 7.34 -2.99
CA ILE A 54 5.08 6.37 -4.03
C ILE A 54 3.65 5.85 -3.80
N PHE A 55 3.30 5.52 -2.56
CA PHE A 55 1.98 4.97 -2.24
C PHE A 55 0.85 5.97 -2.47
N HIS A 56 1.06 7.24 -2.10
CA HIS A 56 0.07 8.31 -2.31
C HIS A 56 -0.06 8.67 -3.80
N ASN A 57 1.00 8.50 -4.59
CA ASN A 57 0.96 8.72 -6.04
C ASN A 57 0.22 7.59 -6.80
N ASP A 58 0.28 6.34 -6.30
CA ASP A 58 -0.38 5.20 -6.93
C ASP A 58 -1.27 4.39 -5.97
N PRO A 59 -2.33 4.99 -5.41
CA PRO A 59 -3.13 4.34 -4.37
C PRO A 59 -3.91 3.14 -4.88
N ALA A 60 -4.17 3.03 -6.19
CA ALA A 60 -4.79 1.85 -6.77
C ALA A 60 -3.88 0.61 -6.60
N ASN A 61 -2.59 0.75 -6.93
CA ASN A 61 -1.61 -0.33 -6.74
C ASN A 61 -1.24 -0.53 -5.27
N PHE A 62 -1.24 0.53 -4.45
CA PHE A 62 -0.91 0.47 -3.02
C PHE A 62 -2.13 0.52 -2.09
N SER A 63 -3.24 -0.06 -2.55
CA SER A 63 -4.54 -0.11 -1.86
C SER A 63 -4.56 -0.95 -0.58
N GLN A 64 -3.59 -1.85 -0.41
CA GLN A 64 -3.50 -2.74 0.75
C GLN A 64 -2.13 -2.57 1.40
N ASP A 65 -2.09 -2.60 2.74
CA ASP A 65 -0.86 -2.49 3.51
C ASP A 65 0.15 -3.56 3.13
N ARG A 66 -0.30 -4.77 2.86
CA ARG A 66 0.56 -5.84 2.34
C ARG A 66 1.35 -5.45 1.10
N LYS A 67 0.72 -4.75 0.15
CA LYS A 67 1.40 -4.30 -1.08
C LYS A 67 2.46 -3.24 -0.77
N LYS A 68 2.17 -2.34 0.18
CA LYS A 68 3.12 -1.32 0.67
C LYS A 68 4.32 -1.96 1.34
N VAL A 69 4.09 -2.91 2.24
CA VAL A 69 5.16 -3.61 2.98
C VAL A 69 6.03 -4.43 2.03
N LEU A 70 5.44 -5.17 1.09
CA LEU A 70 6.20 -5.93 0.09
C LEU A 70 7.09 -5.02 -0.78
N TYR A 71 6.55 -3.88 -1.21
CA TYR A 71 7.33 -2.89 -1.96
C TYR A 71 8.50 -2.35 -1.14
N ALA A 72 8.25 -1.86 0.08
CA ALA A 72 9.31 -1.35 0.95
C ALA A 72 10.36 -2.43 1.26
N THR A 73 9.92 -3.68 1.48
CA THR A 73 10.79 -4.83 1.73
C THR A 73 11.77 -5.09 0.59
N SER A 74 11.38 -4.84 -0.67
CA SER A 74 12.27 -5.02 -1.83
C SER A 74 13.48 -4.07 -1.86
N PHE A 75 13.46 -3.01 -1.04
CA PHE A 75 14.56 -2.05 -0.88
C PHE A 75 15.34 -2.26 0.42
N LEU A 76 14.97 -3.26 1.24
CA LEU A 76 15.74 -3.60 2.43
C LEU A 76 16.94 -4.45 2.04
N ILE A 77 18.10 -4.11 2.60
CA ILE A 77 19.35 -4.86 2.45
C ILE A 77 20.00 -5.06 3.83
N GLY A 78 21.13 -5.77 3.88
CA GLY A 78 21.96 -5.83 5.08
C GLY A 78 21.22 -6.31 6.34
N ARG A 79 21.32 -5.54 7.43
CA ARG A 79 20.70 -5.88 8.72
C ARG A 79 19.18 -5.79 8.64
N ALA A 80 18.64 -4.80 7.94
CA ALA A 80 17.21 -4.65 7.76
C ALA A 80 16.60 -5.87 7.03
N ALA A 81 17.25 -6.37 5.98
CA ALA A 81 16.77 -7.56 5.28
C ALA A 81 16.76 -8.84 6.16
N LYS A 82 17.72 -9.00 7.08
CA LYS A 82 17.76 -10.17 7.98
C LYS A 82 16.57 -10.21 8.94
N TRP A 83 16.11 -9.04 9.39
CA TRP A 83 14.96 -8.96 10.30
C TRP A 83 13.66 -9.43 9.63
N ILE A 84 13.46 -9.10 8.34
CA ILE A 84 12.22 -9.40 7.63
C ILE A 84 12.17 -10.85 7.11
N GLU A 85 13.32 -11.51 6.96
CA GLU A 85 13.48 -12.85 6.38
C GLU A 85 12.55 -13.95 6.96
N PRO A 86 12.34 -14.04 8.29
CA PRO A 86 11.42 -15.03 8.86
C PRO A 86 9.97 -14.85 8.39
N TYR A 87 9.55 -13.60 8.16
CA TYR A 87 8.20 -13.29 7.69
C TYR A 87 8.04 -13.55 6.19
N LEU A 88 9.10 -13.37 5.41
CA LEU A 88 9.12 -13.70 3.97
C LEU A 88 9.00 -15.21 3.72
N SER A 89 9.48 -16.03 4.65
CA SER A 89 9.33 -17.49 4.59
C SER A 89 7.87 -17.94 4.65
N ASN A 90 6.95 -17.09 5.13
CA ASN A 90 5.52 -17.37 5.22
C ASN A 90 4.69 -16.28 4.53
N LEU A 91 5.04 -15.97 3.28
CA LEU A 91 4.32 -14.98 2.46
C LEU A 91 2.82 -15.30 2.33
N THR A 92 2.39 -16.54 2.41
CA THR A 92 0.95 -16.89 2.28
C THR A 92 0.12 -16.55 3.51
N ASN A 93 0.74 -16.22 4.65
CA ASN A 93 0.03 -15.88 5.88
C ASN A 93 -0.81 -14.59 5.72
N GLN A 94 -2.11 -14.69 6.02
CA GLN A 94 -3.09 -13.60 5.92
C GLN A 94 -3.44 -12.98 7.29
N ASP A 95 -2.83 -13.45 8.37
CA ASP A 95 -3.08 -12.92 9.71
C ASP A 95 -2.72 -11.43 9.77
N SER A 96 -3.61 -10.62 10.35
CA SER A 96 -3.43 -9.17 10.50
C SER A 96 -2.29 -8.80 11.45
N SER A 97 -1.95 -9.70 12.39
CA SER A 97 -0.80 -9.58 13.28
C SER A 97 0.53 -9.87 12.60
N HIS A 98 0.50 -10.43 11.38
CA HIS A 98 1.70 -10.69 10.61
C HIS A 98 2.30 -9.37 10.12
N HIS A 99 3.58 -9.12 10.40
CA HIS A 99 4.25 -7.85 10.07
C HIS A 99 4.18 -7.48 8.58
N LEU A 100 4.07 -8.47 7.67
CA LEU A 100 3.90 -8.19 6.24
C LEU A 100 2.52 -7.66 5.86
N ASN A 101 1.51 -7.77 6.74
CA ASN A 101 0.13 -7.40 6.45
C ASN A 101 -0.27 -6.06 7.07
N SER A 102 0.62 -5.40 7.83
CA SER A 102 0.36 -4.11 8.48
C SER A 102 1.51 -3.13 8.24
N TRP A 103 1.22 -1.99 7.60
CA TRP A 103 2.22 -0.96 7.37
C TRP A 103 2.75 -0.37 8.68
N ASN A 104 1.85 -0.16 9.65
CA ASN A 104 2.21 0.43 10.93
C ASN A 104 3.16 -0.47 11.75
N LEU A 105 2.92 -1.79 11.75
CA LEU A 105 3.83 -2.73 12.43
C LEU A 105 5.19 -2.80 11.74
N PHE A 106 5.21 -2.82 10.41
CA PHE A 106 6.44 -2.76 9.64
C PHE A 106 7.24 -1.47 9.94
N GLU A 107 6.58 -0.32 9.91
CA GLU A 107 7.22 0.97 10.19
C GLU A 107 7.77 1.01 11.60
N TYR A 108 6.98 0.64 12.61
CA TYR A 108 7.42 0.60 14.01
C TYR A 108 8.70 -0.22 14.21
N GLN A 109 8.78 -1.39 13.57
CA GLN A 109 9.93 -2.28 13.67
C GLN A 109 11.21 -1.73 13.01
N LEU A 110 11.09 -0.81 12.04
CA LEU A 110 12.27 -0.16 11.45
C LEU A 110 12.87 0.92 12.35
N PHE A 111 12.13 1.37 13.37
CA PHE A 111 12.60 2.37 14.34
C PHE A 111 13.17 1.77 15.63
N THR A 112 13.03 0.46 15.84
CA THR A 112 13.61 -0.30 16.98
C THR A 112 15.02 -0.78 16.69
#